data_AF-A0A0D6L5A4-F1
#
_entry.id   AF-A0A0D6L5A4-F1
#
_cell.length_a   1.000
_cell.length_b   1.000
_cell.length_c   1.000
_cell.angle_alpha   90.00
_cell.angle_beta   90.00
_cell.angle_gamma   90.00
#
_symmetry.space_group_name_H-M   'P 1'
#
loop_
_entity.id
_entity.type
_entity.pdbx_description
1 polymer ?
#
loop_
_entity_poly.entity_id
_entity_poly.type
_entity_poly.pdbx_seq_one_letter_code
_entity_poly.pdbx_strand_id
1 'polypeptide(L)'
;MRAVPHFPLLQDSFLVSILAEHGFQYHTTTAKELTMTRWLPDTPSELSQRGLNHHSVIGVVLDKDGRILMIQERRRIQHGWKFPGGRANDSEPIFHTAKRKVAEETGINAEPLALIALRHKVLKTYSNIGSFFFFCLMRVNYESGVEEPELPTPPDEFTVWWFTK
;
A
#
# COMPACT_ATOMS: atom_id res chain seq x y z
N MET A 1 14.57 24.21 -16.25
CA MET A 1 13.71 23.90 -15.09
C MET A 1 14.60 23.87 -13.85
N ARG A 2 14.53 24.86 -12.95
CA ARG A 2 15.42 24.92 -11.77
C ARG A 2 14.59 25.21 -10.51
N ALA A 3 14.19 24.14 -9.83
CA ALA A 3 13.87 24.21 -8.42
C ALA A 3 15.16 23.97 -7.63
N VAL A 4 15.34 24.67 -6.52
CA VAL A 4 16.48 24.45 -5.61
C VAL A 4 15.96 23.71 -4.39
N PRO A 5 16.30 22.41 -4.21
CA PRO A 5 15.99 21.70 -2.98
C PRO A 5 17.02 22.03 -1.89
N HIS A 6 16.55 22.24 -0.66
CA HIS A 6 17.39 22.25 0.54
C HIS A 6 16.90 21.20 1.53
N PHE A 7 17.85 20.49 2.15
CA PHE A 7 17.62 19.37 3.06
C PHE A 7 18.14 19.71 4.47
N PRO A 8 17.44 20.55 5.25
CA PRO A 8 17.76 20.66 6.67
C PRO A 8 17.65 19.30 7.36
N LEU A 9 18.79 18.79 7.84
CA LEU A 9 18.84 17.73 8.84
C LEU A 9 18.28 18.27 10.16
N LEU A 10 17.93 17.37 11.10
CA LEU A 10 17.39 17.78 12.41
C LEU A 10 18.26 18.82 13.14
N GLN A 11 19.58 18.65 13.06
CA GLN A 11 20.58 19.55 13.64
C GLN A 11 20.62 20.94 12.98
N ASP A 12 20.15 21.03 11.73
CA ASP A 12 20.12 22.25 10.92
C ASP A 12 18.71 22.87 10.87
N SER A 13 17.82 22.47 11.79
CA SER A 13 16.44 22.93 11.85
C SER A 13 16.28 24.45 12.02
N PHE A 14 17.32 25.13 12.52
CA PHE A 14 17.37 26.60 12.58
C PHE A 14 17.29 27.26 11.19
N LEU A 15 17.64 26.55 10.10
CA LEU A 15 17.51 27.05 8.74
C LEU A 15 16.06 27.12 8.25
N VAL A 16 15.13 26.43 8.91
CA VAL A 16 13.73 26.32 8.43
C VAL A 16 13.03 27.67 8.38
N SER A 17 13.17 28.50 9.43
CA SER A 17 12.59 29.85 9.45
C SER A 17 13.23 30.75 8.39
N ILE A 18 14.55 30.70 8.25
CA ILE A 18 15.32 31.48 7.28
C ILE A 18 14.86 31.15 5.85
N LEU A 19 14.73 29.86 5.52
CA LEU A 19 14.26 29.40 4.21
C LEU A 19 12.81 29.82 3.95
N ALA A 20 11.93 29.74 4.96
CA ALA A 20 10.54 30.16 4.84
C ALA A 20 10.42 31.67 4.53
N GLU A 21 11.21 32.52 5.21
CA GLU A 21 11.28 33.96 4.93
C GLU A 21 11.74 34.25 3.49
N HIS A 22 12.58 33.38 2.93
CA HIS A 22 13.06 33.48 1.55
C HIS A 22 12.16 32.77 0.53
N GLY A 23 10.91 32.44 0.89
CA GLY A 23 9.91 31.92 -0.04
C GLY A 23 10.06 30.45 -0.39
N PHE A 24 10.82 29.67 0.39
CA PHE A 24 10.80 28.22 0.28
C PHE A 24 9.56 27.64 0.95
N GLN A 25 8.99 26.60 0.35
CA GLN A 25 7.83 25.87 0.85
C GLN A 25 8.23 24.44 1.23
N TYR A 26 7.54 23.84 2.19
CA TYR A 26 7.71 22.42 2.51
C TYR A 26 7.35 21.56 1.30
N HIS A 27 8.17 20.55 1.02
CA HIS A 27 7.97 19.65 -0.10
C HIS A 27 7.83 18.19 0.34
N THR A 28 8.80 17.67 1.09
CA THR A 28 8.78 16.29 1.61
C THR A 28 9.44 16.23 2.99
N THR A 29 9.05 15.24 3.80
CA THR A 29 9.67 14.95 5.09
C THR A 29 9.92 13.45 5.24
N THR A 30 10.97 13.12 5.99
CA THR A 30 11.21 11.80 6.60
C THR A 30 11.32 11.98 8.12
N ALA A 31 11.63 10.91 8.85
CA ALA A 31 11.89 10.99 10.29
C ALA A 31 13.12 11.86 10.66
N LYS A 32 14.04 12.08 9.71
CA LYS A 32 15.33 12.75 9.97
C LYS A 32 15.57 14.01 9.15
N GLU A 33 14.78 14.23 8.11
CA GLU A 33 15.04 15.24 7.10
C GLU A 33 13.75 15.95 6.69
N LEU A 34 13.82 17.26 6.51
CA LEU A 34 12.81 18.07 5.86
C LEU A 34 13.39 18.59 4.55
N THR A 35 12.64 18.51 3.45
CA THR A 35 13.00 19.15 2.18
C THR A 35 12.13 20.38 1.99
N MET A 36 12.77 21.52 1.75
CA MET A 36 12.10 22.77 1.34
C MET A 36 12.50 23.14 -0.08
N THR A 37 11.56 23.64 -0.88
CA THR A 37 11.78 24.01 -2.28
C THR A 37 11.24 25.40 -2.59
N ARG A 38 11.94 26.15 -3.44
CA ARG A 38 11.42 27.37 -4.07
C ARG A 38 11.42 27.22 -5.59
N TRP A 39 10.30 27.57 -6.21
CA TRP A 39 10.21 27.71 -7.66
C TRP A 39 10.82 29.05 -8.05
N LEU A 40 11.84 29.03 -8.90
CA LEU A 40 12.56 30.24 -9.33
C LEU A 40 11.95 30.96 -10.54
N PRO A 41 11.36 30.26 -11.53
CA PRO A 41 10.71 30.92 -12.66
C PRO A 41 9.49 31.75 -12.23
N ASP A 42 9.16 32.78 -13.02
CA ASP A 42 7.95 33.61 -12.85
C ASP A 42 6.66 32.89 -13.28
N THR A 43 6.73 31.60 -13.59
CA THR A 43 5.57 30.76 -13.94
C THR A 43 4.98 30.09 -12.69
N PRO A 44 3.74 29.60 -12.75
CA PRO A 44 3.23 28.69 -11.73
C PRO A 44 4.20 27.52 -11.50
N SER A 45 4.36 27.11 -10.24
CA SER A 45 5.21 25.98 -9.87
C SER A 45 4.66 24.68 -10.46
N GLU A 46 5.51 23.97 -11.19
CA GLU A 46 5.22 22.63 -11.72
C GLU A 46 5.73 21.52 -10.79
N LEU A 47 6.29 21.89 -9.62
CA LEU A 47 6.71 20.92 -8.62
C LEU A 47 5.49 20.12 -8.16
N SER A 48 5.55 18.80 -8.33
CA SER A 48 4.53 17.91 -7.82
C SER A 48 4.43 18.07 -6.30
N GLN A 49 3.32 18.61 -5.79
CA GLN A 49 3.02 18.44 -4.38
C GLN A 49 2.90 16.95 -4.13
N ARG A 50 3.64 16.41 -3.15
CA ARG A 50 3.63 14.97 -2.88
C ARG A 50 2.21 14.55 -2.54
N GLY A 51 1.54 13.90 -3.50
CA GLY A 51 0.27 13.25 -3.28
C GLY A 51 0.51 12.11 -2.30
N LEU A 52 0.11 12.29 -1.05
CA LEU A 52 0.14 11.24 -0.04
C LEU A 52 -1.00 10.27 -0.35
N ASN A 53 -0.83 9.45 -1.39
CA ASN A 53 -1.78 8.38 -1.67
C ASN A 53 -1.28 7.08 -1.03
N HIS A 54 -2.19 6.40 -0.35
CA HIS A 54 -1.91 5.06 0.14
C HIS A 54 -2.24 4.03 -0.94
N HIS A 55 -1.33 3.09 -1.15
CA HIS A 55 -1.56 1.95 -2.02
C HIS A 55 -1.89 0.72 -1.18
N SER A 56 -3.06 0.14 -1.43
CA SER A 56 -3.48 -1.12 -0.81
C SER A 56 -3.78 -2.13 -1.90
N VAL A 57 -3.55 -3.41 -1.61
CA VAL A 57 -3.90 -4.50 -2.50
C VAL A 57 -4.96 -5.40 -1.86
N ILE A 58 -5.79 -5.99 -2.71
CA ILE A 58 -6.82 -6.96 -2.37
C ILE A 58 -6.50 -8.22 -3.18
N GLY A 59 -6.14 -9.31 -2.51
CA GLY A 59 -5.80 -10.59 -3.11
C GLY A 59 -7.04 -11.41 -3.42
N VAL A 60 -7.36 -11.58 -4.70
CA VAL A 60 -8.38 -12.49 -5.19
C VAL A 60 -7.69 -13.80 -5.54
N VAL A 61 -7.60 -14.71 -4.57
CA VAL A 61 -6.84 -15.96 -4.70
C VAL A 61 -7.77 -17.09 -5.11
N LEU A 62 -7.42 -17.76 -6.21
CA LEU A 62 -8.08 -18.95 -6.71
C LEU A 62 -7.24 -20.21 -6.46
N ASP A 63 -7.89 -21.27 -6.04
CA ASP A 63 -7.30 -22.61 -6.00
C ASP A 63 -7.47 -23.33 -7.36
N LYS A 64 -7.07 -24.61 -7.43
CA LYS A 64 -7.19 -25.43 -8.65
C LYS A 64 -8.64 -25.66 -9.09
N ASP A 65 -9.59 -25.65 -8.16
CA ASP A 65 -11.01 -25.92 -8.38
C ASP A 65 -11.81 -24.62 -8.64
N GLY A 66 -11.13 -23.47 -8.63
CA GLY A 66 -11.74 -22.16 -8.81
C GLY A 66 -12.47 -21.63 -7.57
N ARG A 67 -12.25 -22.23 -6.39
CA ARG A 67 -12.72 -21.69 -5.11
C ARG A 67 -11.93 -20.43 -4.76
N ILE A 68 -12.60 -19.53 -4.05
CA ILE A 68 -12.07 -18.21 -3.68
C ILE A 68 -11.65 -18.21 -2.21
N LEU A 69 -10.43 -17.77 -1.94
CA LEU A 69 -9.93 -17.61 -0.58
C LEU A 69 -10.51 -16.36 0.07
N MET A 70 -11.10 -16.53 1.25
CA MET A 70 -11.55 -15.40 2.07
C MET A 70 -11.08 -15.54 3.51
N ILE A 71 -11.00 -14.41 4.20
CA ILE A 71 -10.62 -14.30 5.60
C ILE A 71 -11.69 -13.57 6.40
N GLN A 72 -11.70 -13.84 7.70
CA GLN A 72 -12.46 -13.10 8.70
C GLN A 72 -11.53 -12.78 9.89
N GLU A 73 -11.46 -11.51 10.28
CA GLU A 73 -10.70 -11.09 11.47
C GLU A 73 -11.46 -11.46 12.74
N ARG A 74 -10.85 -12.21 13.66
CA ARG A 74 -11.50 -12.67 14.90
C ARG A 74 -11.66 -11.58 15.95
N ARG A 75 -10.78 -10.58 15.95
CA ARG A 75 -10.70 -9.54 17.00
C ARG A 75 -11.33 -8.20 16.62
N ARG A 76 -11.79 -8.02 15.38
CA ARG A 76 -12.43 -6.77 14.95
C ARG A 76 -13.95 -6.89 14.92
N ILE A 77 -14.62 -5.79 15.25
CA ILE A 77 -16.09 -5.63 15.20
C ILE A 77 -16.61 -5.62 13.75
N GLN A 78 -15.73 -5.66 12.74
CA GLN A 78 -16.14 -5.81 11.35
C GLN A 78 -16.62 -7.25 11.09
N HIS A 79 -17.95 -7.41 11.12
CA HIS A 79 -18.61 -8.65 10.79
C HIS A 79 -18.56 -8.88 9.28
N GLY A 80 -17.82 -9.89 8.82
CA GLY A 80 -17.92 -10.40 7.45
C GLY A 80 -16.66 -11.07 6.91
N TRP A 81 -16.87 -11.87 5.88
CA TRP A 81 -15.79 -12.42 5.04
C TRP A 81 -15.30 -11.35 4.08
N LYS A 82 -13.98 -11.26 3.92
CA LYS A 82 -13.32 -10.38 2.96
C LYS A 82 -12.17 -11.09 2.27
N PHE A 83 -11.71 -10.51 1.17
CA PHE A 83 -10.45 -10.93 0.56
C PHE A 83 -9.27 -10.60 1.48
N PRO A 84 -8.22 -11.44 1.52
CA PRO A 84 -6.95 -11.08 2.14
C PRO A 84 -6.31 -9.88 1.46
N GLY A 85 -5.57 -9.06 2.19
CA GLY A 85 -4.95 -7.86 1.61
C GLY A 85 -4.56 -6.80 2.63
N GLY A 86 -3.95 -5.73 2.14
CA GLY A 86 -3.46 -4.67 3.01
C GLY A 86 -2.64 -3.63 2.30
N ARG A 87 -2.05 -2.74 3.10
CA ARG A 87 -1.20 -1.64 2.61
C ARG A 87 0.15 -2.16 2.14
N ALA A 88 0.63 -1.57 1.05
CA ALA A 88 2.02 -1.71 0.62
C ALA A 88 2.94 -1.01 1.62
N ASN A 89 4.12 -1.60 1.85
CA ASN A 89 5.21 -0.91 2.50
C ASN A 89 5.79 0.15 1.56
N ASP A 90 6.57 1.09 2.10
CA ASP A 90 7.23 2.11 1.28
C ASP A 90 8.10 1.46 0.20
N SER A 91 7.87 1.85 -1.06
CA SER A 91 8.56 1.32 -2.25
C SER A 91 8.36 -0.18 -2.51
N GLU A 92 7.39 -0.84 -1.87
CA GLU A 92 7.05 -2.23 -2.15
C GLU A 92 6.16 -2.33 -3.41
N PRO A 93 6.52 -3.15 -4.42
CA PRO A 93 5.67 -3.32 -5.59
C PRO A 93 4.37 -4.06 -5.25
N ILE A 94 3.27 -3.67 -5.91
CA ILE A 94 1.91 -4.17 -5.60
C ILE A 94 1.79 -5.71 -5.63
N PHE A 95 2.46 -6.37 -6.57
CA PHE A 95 2.47 -7.84 -6.65
C PHE A 95 3.21 -8.50 -5.48
N HIS A 96 4.29 -7.89 -5.00
CA HIS A 96 4.99 -8.35 -3.80
C HIS A 96 4.13 -8.12 -2.54
N THR A 97 3.48 -6.96 -2.45
CA THR A 97 2.50 -6.70 -1.37
C THR A 97 1.40 -7.76 -1.36
N ALA A 98 0.87 -8.15 -2.52
CA ALA A 98 -0.20 -9.15 -2.59
C ALA A 98 0.25 -10.51 -2.06
N LYS A 99 1.41 -10.99 -2.52
CA LYS A 99 2.01 -12.25 -2.05
C LYS A 99 2.26 -12.24 -0.55
N ARG A 100 2.88 -11.17 -0.03
CA ARG A 100 3.17 -11.01 1.41
C ARG A 100 1.88 -10.99 2.22
N LYS A 101 0.90 -10.16 1.86
CA LYS A 101 -0.34 -9.99 2.63
C LYS A 101 -1.18 -11.27 2.65
N VAL A 102 -1.28 -12.00 1.53
CA VAL A 102 -1.96 -13.30 1.49
C VAL A 102 -1.26 -14.28 2.43
N ALA A 103 0.05 -14.41 2.34
CA ALA A 103 0.81 -15.32 3.21
C ALA A 103 0.69 -14.95 4.69
N GLU A 104 0.79 -13.66 5.05
CA GLU A 104 0.65 -13.18 6.42
C GLU A 104 -0.71 -13.51 7.04
N GLU A 105 -1.82 -13.35 6.29
CA GLU A 105 -3.18 -13.46 6.84
C GLU A 105 -3.73 -14.88 6.75
N THR A 106 -3.18 -15.71 5.87
CA THR A 106 -3.73 -17.03 5.55
C THR A 106 -2.75 -18.18 5.63
N GLY A 107 -1.45 -17.91 5.64
CA GLY A 107 -0.40 -18.93 5.49
C GLY A 107 -0.24 -19.46 4.06
N ILE A 108 -1.07 -19.05 3.10
CA ILE A 108 -1.05 -19.58 1.73
C ILE A 108 0.00 -18.89 0.88
N ASN A 109 0.82 -19.69 0.20
CA ASN A 109 1.68 -19.22 -0.87
C ASN A 109 0.87 -19.11 -2.18
N ALA A 110 0.80 -17.91 -2.74
CA ALA A 110 0.09 -17.64 -3.98
C ALA A 110 0.92 -16.73 -4.90
N GLU A 111 0.86 -17.00 -6.21
CA GLU A 111 1.51 -16.16 -7.21
C GLU A 111 0.52 -15.15 -7.81
N PRO A 112 0.91 -13.87 -7.92
CA PRO A 112 0.12 -12.86 -8.61
C PRO A 112 0.11 -13.10 -10.12
N LEU A 113 -1.06 -12.96 -10.74
CA LEU A 113 -1.26 -13.13 -12.17
C LEU A 113 -1.52 -11.81 -12.89
N ALA A 114 -2.47 -11.01 -12.36
CA ALA A 114 -2.90 -9.77 -13.00
C ALA A 114 -3.57 -8.82 -12.02
N LEU A 115 -3.55 -7.52 -12.35
CA LEU A 115 -4.45 -6.55 -11.74
C LEU A 115 -5.77 -6.55 -12.51
N ILE A 116 -6.87 -6.86 -11.83
CA ILE A 116 -8.20 -7.02 -12.46
C ILE A 116 -9.14 -5.85 -12.18
N ALA A 117 -8.86 -5.02 -11.18
CA ALA A 117 -9.58 -3.80 -10.92
C ALA A 117 -8.73 -2.79 -10.14
N LEU A 118 -9.08 -1.52 -10.28
CA LEU A 118 -8.52 -0.41 -9.54
C LEU A 118 -9.67 0.43 -8.97
N ARG A 119 -9.62 0.75 -7.68
CA ARG A 119 -10.53 1.69 -7.05
C ARG A 119 -9.74 2.79 -6.37
N HIS A 120 -10.12 4.04 -6.64
CA HIS A 120 -9.61 5.20 -5.91
C HIS A 120 -10.69 5.70 -4.94
N LYS A 121 -10.35 5.83 -3.66
CA LYS A 121 -11.21 6.44 -2.62
C LYS A 121 -10.54 7.67 -2.08
N VAL A 122 -11.17 8.83 -2.24
CA VAL A 122 -10.70 10.11 -1.68
C VAL A 122 -11.34 10.31 -0.31
N LEU A 123 -10.53 10.59 0.71
CA LEU A 123 -11.02 10.99 2.03
C LEU A 123 -11.16 12.51 2.04
N LYS A 124 -12.39 13.03 2.21
CA LYS A 124 -12.64 14.48 2.21
C LYS A 124 -12.20 15.19 3.49
N THR A 125 -11.88 14.44 4.55
CA THR A 125 -11.81 14.99 5.92
C THR A 125 -10.43 15.53 6.30
N TYR A 126 -9.34 15.02 5.70
CA TYR A 126 -7.98 15.48 6.00
C TYR A 126 -7.08 15.35 4.78
N SER A 127 -6.68 16.49 4.21
CA SER A 127 -5.74 16.61 3.08
C SER A 127 -6.16 15.86 1.81
N ASN A 128 -5.60 16.21 0.66
CA ASN A 128 -5.90 15.57 -0.63
C ASN A 128 -5.33 14.12 -0.72
N ILE A 129 -5.58 13.31 0.30
CA ILE A 129 -5.06 11.95 0.51
C ILE A 129 -6.09 10.96 -0.02
N GLY A 130 -5.72 10.30 -1.11
CA GLY A 130 -6.45 9.18 -1.69
C GLY A 130 -5.95 7.83 -1.18
N SER A 131 -6.79 6.81 -1.29
CA SER A 131 -6.38 5.42 -1.19
C SER A 131 -6.70 4.72 -2.50
N PHE A 132 -5.66 4.17 -3.14
CA PHE A 132 -5.82 3.26 -4.25
C PHE A 132 -5.92 1.83 -3.72
N PHE A 133 -6.91 1.10 -4.21
CA PHE A 133 -7.13 -0.31 -3.95
C PHE A 133 -6.96 -1.07 -5.26
N PHE A 134 -5.92 -1.89 -5.33
CA PHE A 134 -5.60 -2.74 -6.46
C PHE A 134 -6.14 -4.14 -6.20
N PHE A 135 -7.02 -4.64 -7.06
CA PHE A 135 -7.48 -6.03 -6.99
C PHE A 135 -6.52 -6.88 -7.79
N CYS A 136 -5.81 -7.76 -7.11
CA CYS A 136 -4.81 -8.65 -7.70
C CYS A 136 -5.41 -10.06 -7.80
N LEU A 137 -5.59 -10.56 -9.02
CA LEU A 137 -5.90 -11.95 -9.26
C LEU A 137 -4.65 -12.78 -9.00
N MET A 138 -4.79 -13.82 -8.20
CA MET A 138 -3.70 -14.69 -7.77
C MET A 138 -4.12 -16.15 -7.87
N ARG A 139 -3.14 -17.04 -7.98
CA ARG A 139 -3.37 -18.49 -7.93
C ARG A 139 -2.50 -19.11 -6.85
N VAL A 140 -3.06 -20.10 -6.14
CA VAL A 140 -2.27 -20.90 -5.19
C VAL A 140 -1.07 -21.51 -5.91
N ASN A 141 0.09 -21.39 -5.29
CA ASN A 141 1.31 -22.06 -5.74
C ASN A 141 1.41 -23.40 -5.04
N TYR A 142 1.06 -24.47 -5.75
CA TYR A 142 1.24 -25.84 -5.26
C TYR A 142 2.69 -26.24 -5.51
N GLU A 143 3.45 -26.50 -4.43
CA GLU A 143 4.76 -27.13 -4.57
C GLU A 143 4.60 -28.45 -5.32
N SER A 144 5.54 -28.73 -6.22
CA SER A 144 5.52 -29.90 -7.08
C SER A 144 5.36 -31.19 -6.26
N GLY A 145 4.24 -31.88 -6.44
CA GLY A 145 3.92 -33.15 -5.77
C GLY A 145 2.84 -33.08 -4.69
N VAL A 146 2.31 -31.90 -4.35
CA VAL A 146 1.20 -31.76 -3.39
C VAL A 146 -0.10 -31.44 -4.16
N GLU A 147 -0.98 -32.44 -4.28
CA GLU A 147 -2.23 -32.31 -5.07
C GLU A 147 -3.29 -31.41 -4.41
N GLU A 148 -3.32 -31.36 -3.08
CA GLU A 148 -4.20 -30.52 -2.25
C GLU A 148 -3.54 -30.24 -0.89
N PRO A 149 -2.85 -29.10 -0.70
CA PRO A 149 -2.45 -28.69 0.63
C PRO A 149 -3.72 -28.40 1.44
N GLU A 150 -3.84 -29.04 2.61
CA GLU A 150 -4.77 -28.56 3.64
C GLU A 150 -4.49 -27.07 3.89
N LEU A 151 -5.56 -26.31 4.18
CA LEU A 151 -5.40 -24.92 4.57
C LEU A 151 -4.38 -24.86 5.72
N PRO A 152 -3.25 -24.14 5.56
CA PRO A 152 -2.34 -23.97 6.67
C PRO A 152 -3.10 -23.31 7.81
N THR A 153 -2.80 -23.71 9.04
CA THR A 153 -3.42 -23.07 10.22
C THR A 153 -3.11 -21.57 10.15
N PRO A 154 -4.13 -20.72 9.96
CA PRO A 154 -3.89 -19.29 9.87
C PRO A 154 -3.43 -18.76 11.23
N PRO A 155 -2.80 -17.57 11.27
CA PRO A 155 -2.53 -16.92 12.55
C PRO A 155 -3.80 -16.78 13.38
N ASP A 156 -3.67 -16.81 14.71
CA ASP A 156 -4.81 -16.80 15.65
C ASP A 156 -5.81 -15.65 15.44
N GLU A 157 -5.38 -14.58 14.77
CA GLU A 157 -6.16 -13.39 14.45
C GLU A 157 -7.17 -13.61 13.31
N PHE A 158 -7.00 -14.66 12.51
CA PHE A 158 -7.77 -14.88 11.29
C PHE A 158 -8.48 -16.24 11.27
N THR A 159 -9.67 -16.24 10.69
CA THR A 159 -10.35 -17.44 10.21
C THR A 159 -10.29 -17.42 8.68
N VAL A 160 -9.99 -18.56 8.06
CA VAL A 160 -9.78 -18.67 6.61
C VAL A 160 -10.71 -19.74 6.05
N TRP A 161 -11.27 -19.48 4.87
CA TRP A 161 -12.17 -20.43 4.21
C TRP A 161 -12.15 -20.30 2.69
N TRP A 162 -12.39 -21.44 2.01
CA TRP A 162 -12.57 -21.52 0.56
C TRP A 162 -14.05 -21.44 0.22
N PHE A 163 -14.45 -20.38 -0.49
CA PHE A 163 -15.82 -20.22 -0.98
C PHE A 163 -15.96 -20.78 -2.38
N THR A 164 -16.99 -21.58 -2.60
CA THR A 164 -17.37 -22.05 -3.93
C THR A 164 -18.10 -20.95 -4.69
N LYS A 165 -18.03 -21.02 -6.02
CA LYS A 165 -18.77 -20.14 -6.92
C LYS A 165 -20.27 -20.42 -6.90
#